data_AF-A0AAP5IIN1-F1
#
_entry.id   AF-A0AAP5IIN1-F1
#
_cell.length_a   1.000
_cell.length_b   1.000
_cell.length_c   1.000
_cell.angle_alpha   90.00
_cell.angle_beta   90.00
_cell.angle_gamma   90.00
#
_symmetry.space_group_name_H-M   'P 1'
#
loop_
_entity.id
_entity.type
_entity.pdbx_description
1 polymer ?
#
loop_
_entity_poly.entity_id
_entity_poly.type
_entity_poly.pdbx_seq_one_letter_code
_entity_poly.pdbx_strand_id
1 'polypeptide(L)'
;MSESTFNEAKVSRDEKGRFAPKDAAKQIASKTKRIKNKEKDFDALLEEVFQEQFKLYKEDGSYKHIILNNGKKYDEILKSHGKKAADKAYEDAIRESAKEIVQELKKKAVIEDERTNINKGKNKQLKRELSAFERFYPHLKYQSTLQEFKDKNPDINLLSRLDAEEKLDKQLSHDSIMNRGEKHIRKLDTKLFRAKSEQERLKIMEDYRAGLIKNGMPRQDAVMMVNSKRIESSRLGADNEIIASSATEFYQIARGAGNSTLDTLKAKSFRAYANKQDRVIDVGVFAEPRTVYHEMGHHIEYEDSRIATASREWRDKRATGVEQPLNNLVKDGRYDDDEIAKPGNYINPYVGKVYRDGSTEVISMGIERFHSSQSMLDFYNEDREHFQFIMGVIRRD
;
A
#
# COMPACT_ATOMS: atom_id res chain seq x y z
N MET A 1 -33.45 -48.14 -19.93
CA MET A 1 -32.62 -47.41 -20.89
C MET A 1 -33.46 -46.27 -21.44
N SER A 2 -33.09 -45.02 -21.14
CA SER A 2 -33.70 -43.83 -21.76
C SER A 2 -32.62 -42.76 -21.87
N GLU A 3 -32.12 -42.56 -23.08
CA GLU A 3 -31.13 -41.54 -23.42
C GLU A 3 -31.78 -40.27 -23.97
N SER A 4 -31.06 -39.18 -23.72
CA SER A 4 -31.36 -37.78 -24.00
C SER A 4 -31.26 -37.38 -25.46
N THR A 5 -31.99 -36.32 -25.85
CA THR A 5 -31.57 -35.43 -26.94
C THR A 5 -31.76 -33.95 -26.58
N PHE A 6 -30.72 -33.18 -26.88
CA PHE A 6 -30.57 -31.73 -26.74
C PHE A 6 -31.43 -30.98 -27.77
N ASN A 7 -31.96 -29.82 -27.40
CA ASN A 7 -32.61 -28.86 -28.31
C ASN A 7 -31.68 -27.65 -28.55
N GLU A 8 -31.27 -27.44 -29.80
CA GLU A 8 -30.55 -26.25 -30.28
C GLU A 8 -31.50 -25.13 -30.70
N ALA A 9 -31.13 -23.87 -30.39
CA ALA A 9 -31.85 -22.68 -30.84
C ALA A 9 -31.48 -22.32 -32.29
N LYS A 10 -32.46 -22.32 -33.20
CA LYS A 10 -32.32 -21.92 -34.61
C LYS A 10 -32.15 -20.40 -34.76
N VAL A 11 -31.13 -19.98 -35.51
CA VAL A 11 -30.96 -18.60 -36.01
C VAL A 11 -31.33 -18.58 -37.50
N SER A 12 -32.28 -17.73 -37.90
CA SER A 12 -32.73 -17.63 -39.31
C SER A 12 -31.80 -16.76 -40.16
N ARG A 13 -31.40 -17.26 -41.33
CA ARG A 13 -30.66 -16.53 -42.39
C ARG A 13 -31.60 -16.17 -43.53
N ASP A 14 -31.30 -15.12 -44.31
CA ASP A 14 -32.03 -14.83 -45.54
C ASP A 14 -31.67 -15.82 -46.68
N GLU A 15 -32.45 -15.79 -47.77
CA GLU A 15 -32.31 -16.70 -48.92
C GLU A 15 -30.96 -16.61 -49.66
N LYS A 16 -30.08 -15.66 -49.30
CA LYS A 16 -28.71 -15.54 -49.84
C LYS A 16 -27.63 -15.77 -48.77
N GLY A 17 -28.01 -16.28 -47.60
CA GLY A 17 -27.10 -16.67 -46.53
C GLY A 17 -26.39 -15.51 -45.82
N ARG A 18 -26.87 -14.27 -45.96
CA ARG A 18 -26.28 -13.10 -45.29
C ARG A 18 -27.05 -12.79 -44.00
N PHE A 19 -26.32 -12.31 -43.00
CA PHE A 19 -26.94 -11.77 -41.79
C PHE A 19 -27.66 -10.47 -42.13
N ALA A 20 -28.97 -10.40 -41.85
CA ALA A 20 -29.77 -9.21 -42.10
C ALA A 20 -29.26 -8.01 -41.25
N PRO A 21 -28.88 -6.87 -41.85
CA PRO A 21 -28.27 -5.75 -41.11
C PRO A 21 -29.25 -4.97 -40.20
N LYS A 22 -30.55 -5.25 -40.27
CA LYS A 22 -31.59 -4.45 -39.62
C LYS A 22 -31.56 -4.54 -38.09
N ASP A 23 -31.10 -5.65 -37.53
CA ASP A 23 -31.01 -5.82 -36.07
C ASP A 23 -29.74 -5.20 -35.48
N ALA A 24 -28.63 -5.24 -36.21
CA ALA A 24 -27.39 -4.57 -35.80
C ALA A 24 -27.53 -3.04 -35.81
N ALA A 25 -28.18 -2.47 -36.84
CA ALA A 25 -28.41 -1.03 -36.92
C ALA A 25 -29.37 -0.52 -35.83
N LYS A 26 -30.42 -1.27 -35.49
CA LYS A 26 -31.32 -0.95 -34.36
C LYS A 26 -30.63 -1.09 -33.01
N GLN A 27 -29.80 -2.11 -32.82
CA GLN A 27 -29.02 -2.28 -31.59
C GLN A 27 -27.99 -1.18 -31.41
N ILE A 28 -27.26 -0.80 -32.47
CA ILE A 28 -26.31 0.32 -32.47
C ILE A 28 -27.05 1.64 -32.20
N ALA A 29 -28.16 1.92 -32.90
CA ALA A 29 -28.95 3.14 -32.66
C ALA A 29 -29.50 3.22 -31.22
N SER A 30 -29.96 2.09 -30.65
CA SER A 30 -30.39 2.03 -29.25
C SER A 30 -29.22 2.22 -28.27
N LYS A 31 -28.03 1.67 -28.56
CA LYS A 31 -26.81 1.84 -27.76
C LYS A 31 -26.35 3.30 -27.81
N THR A 32 -26.32 3.91 -28.99
CA THR A 32 -25.92 5.32 -29.18
C THR A 32 -26.91 6.27 -28.50
N LYS A 33 -28.22 5.98 -28.53
CA LYS A 33 -29.24 6.75 -27.78
C LYS A 33 -29.11 6.59 -26.26
N ARG A 34 -28.76 5.39 -25.79
CA ARG A 34 -28.48 5.08 -24.36
C ARG A 34 -27.17 5.69 -23.87
N ILE A 35 -26.17 5.82 -24.74
CA ILE A 35 -24.88 6.50 -24.48
C ILE A 35 -25.10 8.02 -24.42
N LYS A 36 -25.84 8.60 -25.37
CA LYS A 36 -26.16 10.05 -25.36
C LYS A 36 -27.00 10.47 -24.14
N ASN A 37 -27.93 9.64 -23.67
CA ASN A 37 -28.66 9.91 -22.42
C ASN A 37 -27.75 9.82 -21.18
N LYS A 38 -26.77 8.89 -21.17
CA LYS A 38 -25.77 8.79 -20.10
C LYS A 38 -24.73 9.92 -20.12
N GLU A 39 -24.45 10.51 -21.28
CA GLU A 39 -23.64 11.74 -21.40
C GLU A 39 -24.41 12.96 -20.89
N LYS A 40 -25.72 13.03 -21.12
CA LYS A 40 -26.57 14.10 -20.59
C LYS A 40 -26.75 14.02 -19.07
N ASP A 41 -26.81 12.80 -18.51
CA ASP A 41 -26.73 12.57 -17.06
C ASP A 41 -25.32 12.84 -16.51
N PHE A 42 -24.28 12.68 -17.33
CA PHE A 42 -22.89 12.95 -16.95
C PHE A 42 -22.63 14.44 -16.77
N ASP A 43 -23.06 15.28 -17.71
CA ASP A 43 -22.91 16.74 -17.59
C ASP A 43 -23.74 17.27 -16.41
N ALA A 44 -24.92 16.70 -16.15
CA ALA A 44 -25.75 17.05 -15.01
C ALA A 44 -25.14 16.63 -13.66
N LEU A 45 -24.59 15.41 -13.58
CA LEU A 45 -23.90 14.92 -12.38
C LEU A 45 -22.60 15.70 -12.11
N LEU A 46 -21.88 16.09 -13.17
CA LEU A 46 -20.69 16.92 -13.06
C LEU A 46 -21.07 18.31 -12.52
N GLU A 47 -22.16 18.89 -13.03
CA GLU A 47 -22.69 20.19 -12.57
C GLU A 47 -23.21 20.10 -11.12
N GLU A 48 -23.88 19.02 -10.73
CA GLU A 48 -24.38 18.81 -9.36
C GLU A 48 -23.23 18.70 -8.34
N VAL A 49 -22.23 17.85 -8.64
CA VAL A 49 -21.01 17.71 -7.81
C VAL A 49 -20.23 19.03 -7.76
N PHE A 50 -20.20 19.76 -8.88
CA PHE A 50 -19.55 21.07 -8.96
C PHE A 50 -20.26 22.10 -8.07
N GLN A 51 -21.59 22.21 -8.13
CA GLN A 51 -22.37 23.18 -7.36
C GLN A 51 -22.35 22.89 -5.84
N GLU A 52 -22.46 21.62 -5.42
CA GLU A 52 -22.44 21.26 -3.99
C GLU A 52 -21.09 21.53 -3.34
N GLN A 53 -19.98 21.15 -4.00
CA GLN A 53 -18.65 21.38 -3.44
C GLN A 53 -18.34 22.88 -3.39
N PHE A 54 -18.69 23.66 -4.42
CA PHE A 54 -18.41 25.10 -4.44
C PHE A 54 -19.22 25.90 -3.40
N LYS A 55 -20.44 25.45 -3.05
CA LYS A 55 -21.26 26.08 -2.01
C LYS A 55 -20.57 25.99 -0.64
N LEU A 56 -19.96 24.84 -0.33
CA LEU A 56 -19.21 24.61 0.92
C LEU A 56 -17.87 25.36 0.98
N TYR A 57 -17.19 25.56 -0.16
CA TYR A 57 -15.89 26.25 -0.20
C TYR A 57 -15.98 27.78 -0.25
N LYS A 58 -17.19 28.36 -0.43
CA LYS A 58 -17.41 29.82 -0.54
C LYS A 58 -18.07 30.46 0.68
N GLU A 59 -18.55 29.66 1.65
CA GLU A 59 -19.34 30.13 2.79
C GLU A 59 -18.61 31.09 3.75
N ASP A 60 -17.27 31.20 3.70
CA ASP A 60 -16.49 32.13 4.56
C ASP A 60 -15.63 33.15 3.81
N GLY A 61 -15.71 33.19 2.48
CA GLY A 61 -14.91 34.10 1.64
C GLY A 61 -13.39 33.84 1.64
N SER A 62 -12.91 32.75 2.26
CA SER A 62 -11.48 32.43 2.37
C SER A 62 -11.14 31.11 1.67
N TYR A 63 -10.45 31.20 0.53
CA TYR A 63 -9.87 30.02 -0.13
C TYR A 63 -8.61 29.59 0.63
N LYS A 64 -8.72 28.70 1.62
CA LYS A 64 -7.54 28.21 2.36
C LYS A 64 -6.71 27.25 1.51
N HIS A 65 -5.49 27.68 1.15
CA HIS A 65 -4.34 26.87 0.69
C HIS A 65 -4.67 25.67 -0.20
N ILE A 66 -5.29 25.93 -1.35
CA ILE A 66 -5.60 24.89 -2.34
C ILE A 66 -4.36 24.65 -3.20
N ILE A 67 -3.83 23.42 -3.18
CA ILE A 67 -2.82 22.98 -4.15
C ILE A 67 -3.56 22.53 -5.41
N LEU A 68 -3.29 23.20 -6.52
CA LEU A 68 -3.89 22.89 -7.81
C LEU A 68 -3.13 21.73 -8.48
N ASN A 69 -3.72 21.10 -9.50
CA ASN A 69 -3.14 19.93 -10.16
C ASN A 69 -1.78 20.19 -10.83
N ASN A 70 -1.39 21.45 -11.03
CA ASN A 70 -0.08 21.85 -11.53
C ASN A 70 0.96 22.05 -10.39
N GLY A 71 0.64 21.67 -9.16
CA GLY A 71 1.48 21.79 -7.97
C GLY A 71 1.56 23.20 -7.37
N LYS A 72 0.93 24.21 -7.99
CA LYS A 72 0.93 25.59 -7.48
C LYS A 72 -0.18 25.80 -6.47
N LYS A 73 0.07 26.65 -5.48
CA LYS A 73 -0.98 27.07 -4.54
C LYS A 73 -1.86 28.14 -5.16
N TYR A 74 -3.17 28.10 -4.89
CA TYR A 74 -4.11 29.14 -5.30
C TYR A 74 -3.61 30.54 -4.90
N ASP A 75 -3.12 30.70 -3.67
CA ASP A 75 -2.57 31.97 -3.16
C ASP A 75 -1.35 32.46 -3.95
N GLU A 76 -0.53 31.54 -4.48
CA GLU A 76 0.61 31.90 -5.30
C GLU A 76 0.15 32.44 -6.66
N ILE A 77 -0.86 31.82 -7.29
CA ILE A 77 -1.44 32.30 -8.54
C ILE A 77 -2.21 33.60 -8.31
N LEU A 78 -2.93 33.73 -7.19
CA LEU A 78 -3.63 34.95 -6.81
C LEU A 78 -2.66 36.13 -6.67
N LYS A 79 -1.55 35.93 -5.96
CA LYS A 79 -0.50 36.94 -5.78
C LYS A 79 0.20 37.32 -7.07
N SER A 80 0.46 36.35 -7.95
CA SER A 80 1.30 36.56 -9.15
C SER A 80 0.52 36.93 -10.42
N HIS A 81 -0.73 36.47 -10.56
CA HIS A 81 -1.54 36.60 -11.79
C HIS A 81 -2.94 37.16 -11.53
N GLY A 82 -3.26 37.49 -10.27
CA GLY A 82 -4.53 38.08 -9.87
C GLY A 82 -5.67 37.07 -9.77
N LYS A 83 -6.79 37.56 -9.20
CA LYS A 83 -7.95 36.74 -8.82
C LYS A 83 -8.54 35.94 -9.98
N LYS A 84 -8.73 36.58 -11.14
CA LYS A 84 -9.32 35.94 -12.32
C LYS A 84 -8.49 34.73 -12.81
N ALA A 85 -7.16 34.81 -12.74
CA ALA A 85 -6.30 33.71 -13.16
C ALA A 85 -6.28 32.58 -12.11
N ALA A 86 -6.30 32.92 -10.83
CA ALA A 86 -6.38 31.96 -9.73
C ALA A 86 -7.72 31.18 -9.76
N ASP A 87 -8.83 31.89 -9.92
CA ASP A 87 -10.18 31.31 -10.04
C ASP A 87 -10.25 30.34 -11.22
N LYS A 88 -9.75 30.73 -12.39
CA LYS A 88 -9.73 29.86 -13.57
C LYS A 88 -8.86 28.61 -13.35
N ALA A 89 -7.66 28.77 -12.79
CA ALA A 89 -6.77 27.63 -12.53
C ALA A 89 -7.38 26.65 -11.51
N TYR A 90 -8.16 27.17 -10.55
CA TYR A 90 -8.91 26.38 -9.60
C TYR A 90 -10.08 25.63 -10.25
N GLU A 91 -10.89 26.30 -11.06
CA GLU A 91 -11.96 25.69 -11.86
C GLU A 91 -11.43 24.57 -12.76
N ASP A 92 -10.30 24.80 -13.44
CA ASP A 92 -9.65 23.81 -14.31
C ASP A 92 -9.16 22.59 -13.50
N ALA A 93 -8.55 22.80 -12.33
CA ALA A 93 -8.09 21.72 -11.45
C ALA A 93 -9.25 20.86 -10.93
N ILE A 94 -10.34 21.49 -10.48
CA ILE A 94 -11.54 20.79 -10.03
C ILE A 94 -12.16 20.00 -11.17
N ARG A 95 -12.31 20.61 -12.35
CA ARG A 95 -12.89 19.94 -13.52
C ARG A 95 -12.09 18.69 -13.89
N GLU A 96 -10.76 18.75 -13.80
CA GLU A 96 -9.93 17.57 -14.08
C GLU A 96 -10.08 16.49 -13.00
N SER A 97 -10.08 16.86 -11.71
CA SER A 97 -10.34 15.90 -10.63
C SER A 97 -11.74 15.27 -10.72
N ALA A 98 -12.75 16.03 -11.14
CA ALA A 98 -14.09 15.52 -11.38
C ALA A 98 -14.12 14.48 -12.52
N LYS A 99 -13.38 14.71 -13.61
CA LYS A 99 -13.24 13.71 -14.69
C LYS A 99 -12.62 12.42 -14.18
N GLU A 100 -11.56 12.51 -13.37
CA GLU A 100 -10.89 11.34 -12.78
C GLU A 100 -11.84 10.55 -11.88
N ILE A 101 -12.55 11.24 -10.97
CA ILE A 101 -13.54 10.61 -10.09
C ILE A 101 -14.60 9.88 -10.92
N VAL A 102 -15.12 10.50 -11.98
CA VAL A 102 -16.12 9.86 -12.83
C VAL A 102 -15.54 8.68 -13.62
N GLN A 103 -14.29 8.75 -14.10
CA GLN A 103 -13.64 7.60 -14.72
C GLN A 103 -13.53 6.42 -13.74
N GLU A 104 -13.20 6.69 -12.48
CA GLU A 104 -13.16 5.67 -11.43
C GLU A 104 -14.56 5.10 -11.11
N LEU A 105 -15.59 5.94 -11.05
CA LEU A 105 -16.97 5.48 -10.88
C LEU A 105 -17.44 4.62 -12.07
N LYS A 106 -17.02 4.95 -13.29
CA LYS A 106 -17.28 4.13 -14.48
C LYS A 106 -16.62 2.76 -14.38
N LYS A 107 -15.35 2.70 -13.96
CA LYS A 107 -14.63 1.43 -13.72
C LYS A 107 -15.35 0.59 -12.66
N LYS A 108 -15.76 1.19 -11.54
CA LYS A 108 -16.52 0.52 -10.48
C LYS A 108 -17.87 -0.01 -10.96
N ALA A 109 -18.59 0.75 -11.79
CA ALA A 109 -19.86 0.33 -12.35
C ALA A 109 -19.71 -0.87 -13.32
N VAL A 110 -18.64 -0.90 -14.12
CA VAL A 110 -18.33 -2.05 -15.00
C VAL A 110 -18.02 -3.30 -14.16
N ILE A 111 -17.21 -3.15 -13.12
CA ILE A 111 -16.88 -4.25 -12.19
C ILE A 111 -18.15 -4.80 -11.53
N GLU A 112 -19.07 -3.94 -11.08
CA GLU A 112 -20.30 -4.38 -10.42
C GLU A 112 -21.29 -5.05 -11.41
N ASP A 113 -21.32 -4.61 -12.67
CA ASP A 113 -22.10 -5.27 -13.73
C ASP A 113 -21.54 -6.67 -14.05
N GLU A 114 -20.21 -6.80 -14.21
CA GLU A 114 -19.55 -8.10 -14.37
C GLU A 114 -19.77 -9.01 -13.17
N ARG A 115 -19.67 -8.49 -11.95
CA ARG A 115 -19.98 -9.22 -10.72
C ARG A 115 -21.42 -9.74 -10.71
N THR A 116 -22.36 -8.89 -11.09
CA THR A 116 -23.79 -9.26 -11.20
C THR A 116 -23.98 -10.36 -12.25
N ASN A 117 -23.29 -10.27 -13.38
CA ASN A 117 -23.34 -11.27 -14.45
C ASN A 117 -22.72 -12.61 -14.03
N ILE A 118 -21.59 -12.59 -13.32
CA ILE A 118 -20.96 -13.80 -12.74
C ILE A 118 -21.89 -14.45 -11.73
N ASN A 119 -22.52 -13.66 -10.85
CA ASN A 119 -23.45 -14.17 -9.83
C ASN A 119 -24.73 -14.76 -10.44
N LYS A 120 -25.26 -14.17 -11.53
CA LYS A 120 -26.40 -14.70 -12.28
C LYS A 120 -26.05 -15.89 -13.18
N GLY A 121 -24.80 -16.02 -13.61
CA GLY A 121 -24.33 -17.08 -14.49
C GLY A 121 -24.35 -18.48 -13.85
N LYS A 122 -24.32 -19.53 -14.68
CA LYS A 122 -24.19 -20.94 -14.21
C LYS A 122 -22.74 -21.40 -14.05
N ASN A 123 -21.76 -20.56 -14.37
CA ASN A 123 -20.33 -20.92 -14.32
C ASN A 123 -19.85 -20.99 -12.85
N LYS A 124 -19.75 -22.22 -12.32
CA LYS A 124 -19.32 -22.47 -10.93
C LYS A 124 -17.87 -22.05 -10.66
N GLN A 125 -17.00 -22.04 -11.67
CA GLN A 125 -15.60 -21.65 -11.52
C GLN A 125 -15.47 -20.15 -11.27
N LEU A 126 -16.11 -19.32 -12.11
CA LEU A 126 -16.09 -17.85 -11.95
C LEU A 126 -16.68 -17.40 -10.61
N LYS A 127 -17.71 -18.10 -10.10
CA LYS A 127 -18.26 -17.82 -8.76
C LYS A 127 -17.27 -18.15 -7.64
N ARG A 128 -16.49 -19.22 -7.77
CA ARG A 128 -15.45 -19.60 -6.80
C ARG A 128 -14.30 -18.58 -6.81
N GLU A 129 -13.86 -18.17 -8.00
CA GLU A 129 -12.82 -17.15 -8.18
C GLU A 129 -13.26 -15.80 -7.61
N LEU A 130 -14.49 -15.36 -7.90
CA LEU A 130 -15.08 -14.15 -7.30
C LEU A 130 -15.17 -14.25 -5.77
N SER A 131 -15.59 -15.40 -5.24
CA SER A 131 -15.66 -15.62 -3.79
C SER A 131 -14.29 -15.62 -3.11
N ALA A 132 -13.25 -16.10 -3.79
CA ALA A 132 -11.88 -16.06 -3.31
C ALA A 132 -11.37 -14.61 -3.31
N PHE A 133 -11.57 -13.88 -4.41
CA PHE A 133 -11.23 -12.46 -4.52
C PHE A 133 -11.88 -11.62 -3.42
N GLU A 134 -13.18 -11.80 -3.19
CA GLU A 134 -13.92 -11.08 -2.12
C GLU A 134 -13.46 -11.43 -0.69
N ARG A 135 -12.83 -12.60 -0.51
CA ARG A 135 -12.26 -13.01 0.78
C ARG A 135 -10.93 -12.28 1.07
N PHE A 136 -10.12 -12.04 0.03
CA PHE A 136 -8.87 -11.31 0.16
C PHE A 136 -9.05 -9.79 0.21
N TYR A 137 -10.15 -9.26 -0.32
CA TYR A 137 -10.44 -7.81 -0.34
C TYR A 137 -11.80 -7.47 0.29
N PRO A 138 -11.99 -7.70 1.61
CA PRO A 138 -13.29 -7.63 2.27
C PRO A 138 -13.91 -6.23 2.32
N HIS A 139 -13.11 -5.17 2.16
CA HIS A 139 -13.56 -3.77 2.21
C HIS A 139 -14.35 -3.32 0.96
N LEU A 140 -14.47 -4.16 -0.06
CA LEU A 140 -15.25 -3.90 -1.28
C LEU A 140 -16.70 -4.41 -1.20
N LYS A 141 -17.16 -4.94 -0.06
CA LYS A 141 -18.54 -5.40 0.15
C LYS A 141 -19.47 -4.27 0.63
N TYR A 142 -20.12 -3.57 -0.32
CA TYR A 142 -21.15 -2.57 0.00
C TYR A 142 -22.55 -3.19 0.27
N GLN A 143 -22.81 -4.43 -0.18
CA GLN A 143 -24.18 -5.00 -0.20
C GLN A 143 -24.69 -5.60 1.13
N SER A 144 -23.84 -5.88 2.13
CA SER A 144 -24.30 -6.55 3.36
C SER A 144 -25.24 -5.70 4.21
N THR A 145 -25.06 -4.38 4.21
CA THR A 145 -25.83 -3.44 5.05
C THR A 145 -27.28 -3.24 4.58
N LEU A 146 -27.53 -3.39 3.27
CA LEU A 146 -28.87 -3.17 2.69
C LEU A 146 -29.77 -4.40 2.81
N GLN A 147 -29.18 -5.60 2.78
CA GLN A 147 -29.92 -6.85 2.94
C GLN A 147 -30.29 -7.09 4.41
N GLU A 148 -29.38 -6.82 5.35
CA GLU A 148 -29.67 -6.88 6.79
C GLU A 148 -30.84 -5.97 7.21
N PHE A 149 -30.99 -4.82 6.55
CA PHE A 149 -32.08 -3.88 6.82
C PHE A 149 -33.44 -4.40 6.32
N LYS A 150 -33.45 -5.07 5.16
CA LYS A 150 -34.65 -5.69 4.58
C LYS A 150 -35.08 -6.93 5.36
N ASP A 151 -34.10 -7.73 5.80
CA ASP A 151 -34.36 -8.97 6.54
C ASP A 151 -34.89 -8.69 7.96
N LYS A 152 -34.59 -7.52 8.54
CA LYS A 152 -35.08 -7.10 9.86
C LYS A 152 -36.48 -6.45 9.86
N ASN A 153 -37.07 -6.17 8.70
CA ASN A 153 -38.35 -5.46 8.61
C ASN A 153 -39.30 -6.07 7.54
N PRO A 154 -39.74 -7.33 7.70
CA PRO A 154 -40.51 -8.05 6.68
C PRO A 154 -41.97 -7.57 6.50
N ASP A 155 -42.53 -6.83 7.47
CA ASP A 155 -43.96 -6.44 7.49
C ASP A 155 -44.29 -5.14 6.74
N ILE A 156 -43.35 -4.57 5.99
CA ILE A 156 -43.59 -3.36 5.17
C ILE A 156 -44.22 -3.76 3.82
N ASN A 157 -45.31 -4.53 3.86
CA ASN A 157 -46.12 -4.76 2.69
C ASN A 157 -47.59 -4.96 3.06
N LEU A 158 -48.44 -4.12 2.45
CA LEU A 158 -49.89 -3.99 2.61
C LEU A 158 -50.37 -3.08 3.77
N LEU A 159 -50.90 -1.92 3.36
CA LEU A 159 -51.87 -1.05 4.08
C LEU A 159 -51.36 0.08 5.00
N SER A 160 -50.41 0.90 4.54
CA SER A 160 -50.45 2.36 4.82
C SER A 160 -49.39 3.11 3.99
N ARG A 161 -49.61 3.18 2.67
CA ARG A 161 -48.75 3.94 1.75
C ARG A 161 -48.81 5.47 1.94
N LEU A 162 -49.71 5.99 2.77
CA LEU A 162 -49.88 7.44 2.98
C LEU A 162 -49.36 7.94 4.34
N ASP A 163 -49.37 7.11 5.41
CA ASP A 163 -48.78 7.48 6.72
C ASP A 163 -47.31 7.05 6.87
N ALA A 164 -46.89 6.01 6.13
CA ALA A 164 -45.50 5.61 6.11
C ALA A 164 -44.64 6.59 5.30
N GLU A 165 -45.18 7.23 4.24
CA GLU A 165 -44.44 8.27 3.52
C GLU A 165 -44.17 9.47 4.43
N GLU A 166 -45.11 9.93 5.26
CA GLU A 166 -44.88 11.05 6.18
C GLU A 166 -43.92 10.72 7.34
N LYS A 167 -43.93 9.47 7.83
CA LYS A 167 -42.95 8.99 8.85
C LYS A 167 -41.59 8.68 8.23
N LEU A 168 -41.54 8.19 6.99
CA LEU A 168 -40.31 7.94 6.25
C LEU A 168 -39.67 9.27 5.84
N ASP A 169 -40.43 10.31 5.48
CA ASP A 169 -39.93 11.67 5.23
C ASP A 169 -39.39 12.33 6.51
N LYS A 170 -39.97 12.01 7.68
CA LYS A 170 -39.47 12.45 9.00
C LYS A 170 -38.24 11.66 9.50
N GLN A 171 -38.05 10.41 9.11
CA GLN A 171 -36.86 9.60 9.49
C GLN A 171 -35.73 9.62 8.44
N LEU A 172 -36.08 9.81 7.18
CA LEU A 172 -35.21 10.13 6.05
C LEU A 172 -35.26 11.64 5.77
N SER A 173 -35.31 12.48 6.81
CA SER A 173 -35.12 13.91 6.57
C SER A 173 -33.85 14.05 5.73
N HIS A 174 -33.93 14.87 4.69
CA HIS A 174 -32.81 15.12 3.79
C HIS A 174 -31.52 15.35 4.59
N ASP A 175 -31.62 16.05 5.72
CA ASP A 175 -30.57 16.28 6.70
C ASP A 175 -29.95 14.99 7.32
N SER A 176 -30.72 13.94 7.62
CA SER A 176 -30.19 12.68 8.20
C SER A 176 -29.39 11.86 7.19
N ILE A 177 -29.84 11.81 5.93
CA ILE A 177 -29.13 11.14 4.84
C ILE A 177 -27.92 11.97 4.43
N MET A 178 -28.08 13.29 4.27
CA MET A 178 -27.00 14.22 3.94
C MET A 178 -25.93 14.25 5.03
N ASN A 179 -26.29 14.27 6.32
CA ASN A 179 -25.31 14.20 7.42
C ASN A 179 -24.53 12.87 7.43
N ARG A 180 -25.17 11.74 7.09
CA ARG A 180 -24.46 10.44 6.97
C ARG A 180 -23.58 10.39 5.73
N GLY A 181 -24.06 10.94 4.61
CA GLY A 181 -23.34 11.10 3.36
C GLY A 181 -22.10 11.99 3.54
N GLU A 182 -22.27 13.19 4.10
CA GLU A 182 -21.19 14.11 4.45
C GLU A 182 -20.19 13.48 5.41
N LYS A 183 -20.63 12.76 6.44
CA LYS A 183 -19.71 12.05 7.35
C LYS A 183 -18.91 10.97 6.62
N HIS A 184 -19.50 10.32 5.61
CA HIS A 184 -18.81 9.33 4.79
C HIS A 184 -17.85 9.99 3.79
N ILE A 185 -18.26 11.07 3.14
CA ILE A 185 -17.44 11.89 2.22
C ILE A 185 -16.25 12.48 2.97
N ARG A 186 -16.45 13.12 4.12
CA ARG A 186 -15.35 13.62 4.97
C ARG A 186 -14.38 12.52 5.38
N LYS A 187 -14.86 11.31 5.66
CA LYS A 187 -13.99 10.15 5.94
C LYS A 187 -13.20 9.71 4.71
N LEU A 188 -13.82 9.72 3.53
CA LEU A 188 -13.15 9.40 2.26
C LEU A 188 -12.13 10.47 1.87
N ASP A 189 -12.46 11.76 2.01
CA ASP A 189 -11.54 12.87 1.78
C ASP A 189 -10.36 12.83 2.74
N THR A 190 -10.60 12.53 4.03
CA THR A 190 -9.52 12.35 4.99
C THR A 190 -8.63 11.17 4.62
N LYS A 191 -9.20 10.06 4.15
CA LYS A 191 -8.44 8.89 3.68
C LYS A 191 -7.67 9.19 2.39
N LEU A 192 -8.28 9.91 1.46
CA LEU A 192 -7.66 10.30 0.19
C LEU A 192 -6.53 11.31 0.42
N PHE A 193 -6.73 12.29 1.30
CA PHE A 193 -5.69 13.22 1.73
C PHE A 193 -4.53 12.48 2.41
N ARG A 194 -4.82 11.52 3.30
CA ARG A 194 -3.79 10.67 3.91
C ARG A 194 -3.05 9.84 2.86
N ALA A 195 -3.75 9.20 1.94
CA ALA A 195 -3.14 8.39 0.88
C ALA A 195 -2.26 9.24 -0.05
N LYS A 196 -2.71 10.45 -0.43
CA LYS A 196 -1.90 11.41 -1.20
C LYS A 196 -0.65 11.83 -0.42
N SER A 197 -0.81 12.17 0.86
CA SER A 197 0.32 12.52 1.72
C SER A 197 1.29 11.35 1.92
N GLU A 198 0.79 10.11 1.94
CA GLU A 198 1.61 8.91 2.09
C GLU A 198 2.41 8.62 0.81
N GLN A 199 1.79 8.76 -0.36
CA GLN A 199 2.49 8.67 -1.65
C GLN A 199 3.59 9.73 -1.79
N GLU A 200 3.31 10.98 -1.39
CA GLU A 200 4.32 12.05 -1.39
C GLU A 200 5.48 11.73 -0.44
N ARG A 201 5.19 11.21 0.75
CA ARG A 201 6.23 10.81 1.72
C ARG A 201 7.03 9.61 1.24
N LEU A 202 6.40 8.64 0.59
CA LEU A 202 7.08 7.51 -0.02
C LEU A 202 8.02 8.00 -1.12
N LYS A 203 7.56 8.90 -1.98
CA LYS A 203 8.41 9.50 -3.02
C LYS A 203 9.62 10.23 -2.43
N ILE A 204 9.43 11.02 -1.37
CA ILE A 204 10.56 11.66 -0.66
C ILE A 204 11.54 10.60 -0.13
N MET A 205 11.03 9.49 0.40
CA MET A 205 11.88 8.42 0.91
C MET A 205 12.59 7.64 -0.20
N GLU A 206 11.96 7.45 -1.36
CA GLU A 206 12.56 6.90 -2.57
C GLU A 206 13.72 7.78 -3.05
N ASP A 207 13.49 9.08 -3.18
CA ASP A 207 14.52 10.05 -3.56
C ASP A 207 15.67 10.06 -2.54
N TYR A 208 15.35 10.01 -1.25
CA TYR A 208 16.34 9.98 -0.18
C TYR A 208 17.18 8.70 -0.21
N ARG A 209 16.55 7.53 -0.35
CA ARG A 209 17.23 6.23 -0.48
C ARG A 209 18.10 6.17 -1.73
N ALA A 210 17.58 6.63 -2.87
CA ALA A 210 18.36 6.74 -4.10
C ALA A 210 19.57 7.66 -3.91
N GLY A 211 19.41 8.75 -3.15
CA GLY A 211 20.50 9.62 -2.71
C GLY A 211 21.57 8.90 -1.87
N LEU A 212 21.18 8.02 -0.94
CA LEU A 212 22.13 7.20 -0.16
C LEU A 212 22.95 6.27 -1.06
N ILE A 213 22.30 5.60 -2.00
CA ILE A 213 22.95 4.70 -2.96
C ILE A 213 23.91 5.47 -3.88
N LYS A 214 23.45 6.62 -4.40
CA LYS A 214 24.23 7.44 -5.34
C LYS A 214 25.44 8.10 -4.69
N ASN A 215 25.30 8.60 -3.46
CA ASN A 215 26.35 9.35 -2.76
C ASN A 215 27.18 8.47 -1.81
N GLY A 216 26.84 7.19 -1.70
CA GLY A 216 27.57 6.20 -0.92
C GLY A 216 28.78 5.68 -1.70
N MET A 217 29.09 4.39 -1.55
CA MET A 217 30.17 3.77 -2.32
C MET A 217 29.81 3.67 -3.82
N PRO A 218 30.74 3.96 -4.75
CA PRO A 218 30.52 3.72 -6.17
C PRO A 218 30.12 2.27 -6.44
N ARG A 219 29.13 2.06 -7.31
CA ARG A 219 28.60 0.73 -7.59
C ARG A 219 29.69 -0.26 -8.04
N GLN A 220 30.66 0.20 -8.83
CA GLN A 220 31.75 -0.65 -9.30
C GLN A 220 32.60 -1.19 -8.14
N ASP A 221 32.89 -0.36 -7.14
CA ASP A 221 33.64 -0.76 -5.96
C ASP A 221 32.83 -1.72 -5.09
N ALA A 222 31.53 -1.45 -4.91
CA ALA A 222 30.63 -2.35 -4.20
C ALA A 222 30.53 -3.73 -4.88
N VAL A 223 30.45 -3.77 -6.22
CA VAL A 223 30.49 -5.02 -6.99
C VAL A 223 31.82 -5.73 -6.83
N MET A 224 32.95 -5.02 -6.85
CA MET A 224 34.27 -5.63 -6.59
C MET A 224 34.35 -6.22 -5.17
N MET A 225 33.78 -5.53 -4.16
CA MET A 225 33.69 -6.07 -2.81
C MET A 225 32.87 -7.36 -2.76
N VAL A 226 31.69 -7.40 -3.40
CA VAL A 226 30.87 -8.63 -3.47
C VAL A 226 31.61 -9.75 -4.22
N ASN A 227 32.25 -9.44 -5.36
CA ASN A 227 33.01 -10.42 -6.14
C ASN A 227 34.25 -10.96 -5.41
N SER A 228 34.75 -10.25 -4.40
CA SER A 228 35.81 -10.74 -3.52
C SER A 228 35.32 -11.78 -2.50
N LYS A 229 33.99 -11.95 -2.35
CA LYS A 229 33.39 -12.89 -1.39
C LYS A 229 33.10 -14.23 -2.04
N ARG A 230 33.14 -15.28 -1.22
CA ARG A 230 32.67 -16.61 -1.64
C ARG A 230 31.15 -16.67 -1.48
N ILE A 231 30.41 -16.94 -2.56
CA ILE A 231 28.95 -17.12 -2.53
C ILE A 231 28.63 -18.62 -2.61
N GLU A 232 27.89 -19.13 -1.63
CA GLU A 232 27.50 -20.54 -1.56
C GLU A 232 25.98 -20.70 -1.35
N SER A 233 25.25 -21.18 -2.35
CA SER A 233 23.81 -21.45 -2.23
C SER A 233 23.47 -22.92 -2.48
N SER A 234 22.40 -23.37 -1.84
CA SER A 234 21.80 -24.69 -2.08
C SER A 234 20.95 -24.73 -3.37
N ARG A 235 20.39 -23.58 -3.78
CA ARG A 235 19.65 -23.40 -5.04
C ARG A 235 20.44 -22.46 -5.95
N LEU A 236 21.11 -23.05 -6.93
CA LEU A 236 21.91 -22.29 -7.89
C LEU A 236 21.03 -21.29 -8.68
N GLY A 237 21.53 -20.06 -8.88
CA GLY A 237 20.90 -19.04 -9.72
C GLY A 237 20.21 -17.93 -8.93
N ALA A 238 18.93 -18.10 -8.61
CA ALA A 238 18.09 -17.02 -8.06
C ALA A 238 18.57 -16.50 -6.70
N ASP A 239 18.97 -17.38 -5.78
CA ASP A 239 19.48 -16.97 -4.47
C ASP A 239 20.80 -16.20 -4.59
N ASN A 240 21.69 -16.63 -5.50
CA ASN A 240 22.96 -15.93 -5.74
C ASN A 240 22.74 -14.51 -6.28
N GLU A 241 21.78 -14.33 -7.17
CA GLU A 241 21.44 -13.00 -7.71
C GLU A 241 20.87 -12.08 -6.64
N ILE A 242 19.95 -12.58 -5.79
CA ILE A 242 19.37 -11.80 -4.69
C ILE A 242 20.47 -11.41 -3.68
N ILE A 243 21.33 -12.36 -3.29
CA ILE A 243 22.44 -12.10 -2.37
C ILE A 243 23.39 -11.06 -2.98
N ALA A 244 23.85 -11.27 -4.22
CA ALA A 244 24.83 -10.40 -4.83
C ALA A 244 24.30 -8.98 -5.06
N SER A 245 23.06 -8.86 -5.56
CA SER A 245 22.41 -7.56 -5.79
C SER A 245 22.14 -6.81 -4.48
N SER A 246 21.63 -7.51 -3.46
CA SER A 246 21.35 -6.92 -2.14
C SER A 246 22.63 -6.52 -1.41
N ALA A 247 23.67 -7.37 -1.44
CA ALA A 247 24.97 -7.06 -0.83
C ALA A 247 25.68 -5.91 -1.54
N THR A 248 25.54 -5.80 -2.87
CA THR A 248 26.07 -4.66 -3.63
C THR A 248 25.41 -3.37 -3.14
N GLU A 249 24.08 -3.33 -3.10
CA GLU A 249 23.36 -2.15 -2.66
C GLU A 249 23.61 -1.80 -1.19
N PHE A 250 23.71 -2.82 -0.33
CA PHE A 250 24.12 -2.66 1.07
C PHE A 250 25.48 -1.95 1.15
N TYR A 251 26.50 -2.41 0.42
CA TYR A 251 27.82 -1.75 0.44
C TYR A 251 27.77 -0.33 -0.13
N GLN A 252 26.90 -0.05 -1.10
CA GLN A 252 26.65 1.32 -1.55
C GLN A 252 26.14 2.18 -0.39
N ILE A 253 25.06 1.76 0.28
CA ILE A 253 24.43 2.51 1.38
C ILE A 253 25.35 2.64 2.60
N ALA A 254 26.00 1.54 2.99
CA ALA A 254 26.86 1.45 4.16
C ALA A 254 28.31 1.89 3.92
N ARG A 255 28.62 2.40 2.71
CA ARG A 255 29.97 2.85 2.31
C ARG A 255 31.06 1.78 2.51
N GLY A 256 30.72 0.52 2.27
CA GLY A 256 31.63 -0.62 2.46
C GLY A 256 31.80 -1.10 3.90
N ALA A 257 31.13 -0.48 4.89
CA ALA A 257 31.22 -0.91 6.28
C ALA A 257 30.84 -2.39 6.44
N GLY A 258 31.56 -3.09 7.32
CA GLY A 258 31.40 -4.52 7.58
C GLY A 258 32.14 -5.44 6.61
N ASN A 259 32.66 -4.90 5.49
CA ASN A 259 33.39 -5.69 4.50
C ASN A 259 34.64 -6.37 5.07
N SER A 260 35.30 -5.77 6.07
CA SER A 260 36.55 -6.29 6.62
C SER A 260 36.36 -7.49 7.55
N THR A 261 35.12 -7.81 7.93
CA THR A 261 34.79 -8.96 8.81
C THR A 261 33.96 -10.03 8.11
N LEU A 262 33.70 -9.90 6.80
CA LEU A 262 32.83 -10.79 6.05
C LEU A 262 33.57 -11.35 4.83
N ASP A 263 33.67 -12.67 4.70
CA ASP A 263 34.34 -13.37 3.60
C ASP A 263 33.39 -14.25 2.78
N THR A 264 32.32 -14.75 3.40
CA THR A 264 31.41 -15.73 2.77
C THR A 264 29.95 -15.33 2.91
N LEU A 265 29.19 -15.43 1.83
CA LEU A 265 27.74 -15.23 1.78
C LEU A 265 27.07 -16.57 1.46
N LYS A 266 26.23 -17.09 2.35
CA LYS A 266 25.59 -18.41 2.20
C LYS A 266 24.07 -18.29 2.08
N ALA A 267 23.45 -19.26 1.40
CA ALA A 267 22.01 -19.55 1.45
C ALA A 267 21.81 -21.08 1.53
N LYS A 268 22.07 -21.61 2.72
CA LYS A 268 22.14 -23.07 2.94
C LYS A 268 21.33 -23.51 4.15
N SER A 269 21.35 -22.73 5.21
CA SER A 269 20.78 -23.13 6.49
C SER A 269 19.26 -22.91 6.54
N PHE A 270 18.56 -23.60 7.45
CA PHE A 270 17.14 -23.35 7.63
C PHE A 270 16.87 -21.97 8.28
N ARG A 271 17.77 -21.54 9.17
CA ARG A 271 17.76 -20.23 9.82
C ARG A 271 18.89 -19.37 9.28
N ALA A 272 18.61 -18.07 9.14
CA ALA A 272 19.63 -17.08 8.84
C ALA A 272 20.48 -16.78 10.09
N TYR A 273 21.75 -16.43 9.89
CA TYR A 273 22.66 -16.00 10.95
C TYR A 273 23.89 -15.26 10.38
N ALA A 274 24.54 -14.49 11.24
CA ALA A 274 25.86 -13.93 11.03
C ALA A 274 26.83 -14.49 12.06
N ASN A 275 28.05 -14.83 11.64
CA ASN A 275 29.09 -15.37 12.51
C ASN A 275 30.39 -14.59 12.33
N LYS A 276 30.85 -13.98 13.43
CA LYS A 276 32.04 -13.13 13.47
C LYS A 276 33.33 -13.92 13.26
N GLN A 277 33.47 -15.08 13.89
CA GLN A 277 34.68 -15.90 13.88
C GLN A 277 34.92 -16.52 12.50
N ASP A 278 33.88 -17.07 11.91
CA ASP A 278 33.90 -17.71 10.59
C ASP A 278 33.74 -16.70 9.43
N ARG A 279 33.53 -15.41 9.77
CA ARG A 279 33.42 -14.29 8.83
C ARG A 279 32.37 -14.56 7.75
N VAL A 280 31.17 -14.94 8.17
CA VAL A 280 30.13 -15.45 7.28
C VAL A 280 28.76 -14.93 7.65
N ILE A 281 27.93 -14.72 6.63
CA ILE A 281 26.49 -14.71 6.77
C ILE A 281 25.88 -15.93 6.08
N ASP A 282 24.79 -16.45 6.62
CA ASP A 282 23.87 -17.35 5.93
C ASP A 282 22.49 -16.69 5.96
N VAL A 283 21.89 -16.47 4.80
CA VAL A 283 20.57 -15.81 4.69
C VAL A 283 19.40 -16.80 4.69
N GLY A 284 19.71 -18.07 4.94
CA GLY A 284 18.72 -19.15 4.97
C GLY A 284 18.42 -19.74 3.58
N VAL A 285 17.51 -20.72 3.54
CA VAL A 285 17.08 -21.43 2.32
C VAL A 285 16.24 -20.58 1.35
N PHE A 286 15.86 -19.36 1.73
CA PHE A 286 15.18 -18.40 0.88
C PHE A 286 15.84 -17.04 1.07
N ALA A 287 16.67 -16.64 0.10
CA ALA A 287 17.33 -15.35 0.15
C ALA A 287 16.29 -14.24 -0.03
N GLU A 288 16.22 -13.32 0.94
CA GLU A 288 15.43 -12.09 0.84
C GLU A 288 16.36 -10.88 1.06
N PRO A 289 16.16 -9.77 0.34
CA PRO A 289 16.98 -8.57 0.51
C PRO A 289 17.05 -8.08 1.96
N ARG A 290 15.91 -8.13 2.67
CA ARG A 290 15.82 -7.77 4.09
C ARG A 290 16.76 -8.62 4.95
N THR A 291 16.78 -9.93 4.75
CA THR A 291 17.65 -10.86 5.49
C THR A 291 19.12 -10.62 5.16
N VAL A 292 19.47 -10.38 3.89
CA VAL A 292 20.85 -10.02 3.51
C VAL A 292 21.31 -8.77 4.28
N TYR A 293 20.48 -7.72 4.33
CA TYR A 293 20.81 -6.50 5.07
C TYR A 293 20.91 -6.75 6.58
N HIS A 294 20.03 -7.57 7.15
CA HIS A 294 20.07 -7.93 8.56
C HIS A 294 21.41 -8.58 8.92
N GLU A 295 21.78 -9.65 8.21
CA GLU A 295 22.98 -10.41 8.54
C GLU A 295 24.27 -9.62 8.23
N MET A 296 24.28 -8.83 7.15
CA MET A 296 25.41 -7.93 6.88
C MET A 296 25.49 -6.79 7.90
N GLY A 297 24.37 -6.37 8.47
CA GLY A 297 24.31 -5.36 9.53
C GLY A 297 25.12 -5.76 10.77
N HIS A 298 25.09 -7.04 11.14
CA HIS A 298 25.94 -7.58 12.22
C HIS A 298 27.42 -7.37 11.95
N HIS A 299 27.86 -7.49 10.70
CA HIS A 299 29.27 -7.29 10.33
C HIS A 299 29.73 -5.82 10.44
N ILE A 300 28.83 -4.84 10.36
CA ILE A 300 29.17 -3.44 10.68
C ILE A 300 29.53 -3.32 12.16
N GLU A 301 28.77 -3.98 13.04
CA GLU A 301 29.04 -3.98 14.48
C GLU A 301 30.30 -4.78 14.84
N TYR A 302 30.54 -5.90 14.15
CA TYR A 302 31.73 -6.73 14.36
C TYR A 302 33.03 -6.02 13.97
N GLU A 303 32.97 -5.14 12.98
CA GLU A 303 34.11 -4.40 12.43
C GLU A 303 34.61 -3.28 13.34
N ASP A 304 33.71 -2.55 14.02
CA ASP A 304 34.08 -1.37 14.82
C ASP A 304 33.56 -1.46 16.26
N SER A 305 34.49 -1.66 17.21
CA SER A 305 34.17 -1.74 18.64
C SER A 305 33.50 -0.48 19.21
N ARG A 306 33.73 0.71 18.62
CA ARG A 306 33.08 1.96 19.03
C ARG A 306 31.60 1.93 18.68
N ILE A 307 31.27 1.34 17.53
CA ILE A 307 29.91 1.15 17.07
C ILE A 307 29.19 0.12 17.92
N ALA A 308 29.84 -1.01 18.21
CA ALA A 308 29.30 -1.99 19.15
C ALA A 308 29.01 -1.38 20.54
N THR A 309 29.90 -0.49 21.00
CA THR A 309 29.69 0.24 22.26
C THR A 309 28.50 1.20 22.17
N ALA A 310 28.45 2.01 21.11
CA ALA A 310 27.34 2.92 20.88
C ALA A 310 25.98 2.21 20.75
N SER A 311 25.94 1.04 20.09
CA SER A 311 24.73 0.22 19.99
C SER A 311 24.25 -0.29 21.35
N ARG A 312 25.16 -0.79 22.18
CA ARG A 312 24.84 -1.23 23.55
C ARG A 312 24.32 -0.09 24.40
N GLU A 313 25.01 1.05 24.39
CA GLU A 313 24.61 2.25 25.14
C GLU A 313 23.25 2.77 24.66
N TRP A 314 23.03 2.81 23.35
CA TRP A 314 21.76 3.21 22.75
C TRP A 314 20.61 2.29 23.17
N ARG A 315 20.82 0.97 23.09
CA ARG A 315 19.83 -0.03 23.54
C ARG A 315 19.53 0.18 25.02
N ASP A 316 20.56 0.24 25.85
CA ASP A 316 20.44 0.30 27.30
C ASP A 316 19.79 1.59 27.78
N LYS A 317 20.04 2.72 27.10
CA LYS A 317 19.37 4.01 27.38
C LYS A 317 17.85 3.95 27.14
N ARG A 318 17.40 3.13 26.19
CA ARG A 318 15.99 2.95 25.83
C ARG A 318 15.31 1.81 26.58
N ALA A 319 16.06 1.04 27.37
CA ALA A 319 15.52 -0.02 28.20
C ALA A 319 14.63 0.57 29.30
N THR A 320 13.47 -0.05 29.55
CA THR A 320 12.49 0.39 30.54
C THR A 320 12.41 -0.54 31.75
N GLY A 321 13.14 -1.65 31.73
CA GLY A 321 13.14 -2.64 32.80
C GLY A 321 14.31 -3.61 32.73
N VAL A 322 14.25 -4.64 33.57
CA VAL A 322 15.29 -5.67 33.68
C VAL A 322 15.13 -6.74 32.59
N GLU A 323 16.22 -7.44 32.33
CA GLU A 323 16.30 -8.58 31.42
C GLU A 323 15.23 -9.64 31.75
N GLN A 324 14.54 -10.12 30.71
CA GLN A 324 13.53 -11.17 30.81
C GLN A 324 13.52 -12.02 29.53
N PRO A 325 12.96 -13.24 29.57
CA PRO A 325 12.80 -14.06 28.38
C PRO A 325 12.11 -13.28 27.25
N LEU A 326 12.66 -13.34 26.04
CA LEU A 326 12.15 -12.61 24.89
C LEU A 326 10.73 -13.04 24.51
N ASN A 327 10.38 -14.31 24.75
CA ASN A 327 9.02 -14.83 24.61
C ASN A 327 7.99 -14.09 25.50
N ASN A 328 8.41 -13.45 26.59
CA ASN A 328 7.51 -12.64 27.43
C ASN A 328 7.22 -11.26 26.81
N LEU A 329 8.08 -10.79 25.90
CA LEU A 329 7.98 -9.46 25.28
C LEU A 329 7.28 -9.50 23.91
N VAL A 330 7.40 -10.62 23.19
CA VAL A 330 6.80 -10.81 21.87
C VAL A 330 5.65 -11.82 21.99
N LYS A 331 4.41 -11.33 21.87
CA LYS A 331 3.24 -12.21 21.79
C LYS A 331 3.38 -13.11 20.56
N ASP A 332 3.24 -14.42 20.76
CA ASP A 332 3.39 -15.47 19.74
C ASP A 332 4.83 -15.65 19.20
N GLY A 333 5.84 -15.17 19.94
CA GLY A 333 7.25 -15.43 19.63
C GLY A 333 7.57 -16.93 19.61
N ARG A 334 8.37 -17.36 18.64
CA ARG A 334 8.98 -18.71 18.59
C ARG A 334 10.48 -18.60 18.89
N TYR A 335 10.80 -17.86 19.94
CA TYR A 335 12.17 -17.70 20.42
C TYR A 335 12.53 -18.86 21.34
N ASP A 336 13.81 -19.17 21.41
CA ASP A 336 14.32 -20.21 22.30
C ASP A 336 14.24 -19.71 23.77
N ASP A 337 14.03 -20.61 24.73
CA ASP A 337 13.75 -20.25 26.13
C ASP A 337 14.92 -19.51 26.82
N ASP A 338 16.12 -19.60 26.27
CA ASP A 338 17.33 -18.93 26.74
C ASP A 338 17.60 -17.59 26.03
N GLU A 339 16.75 -17.17 25.09
CA GLU A 339 16.84 -15.85 24.48
C GLU A 339 16.31 -14.79 25.43
N ILE A 340 17.22 -13.97 25.97
CA ILE A 340 16.93 -12.92 26.94
C ILE A 340 16.99 -11.54 26.27
N ALA A 341 16.07 -10.65 26.64
CA ALA A 341 16.03 -9.29 26.16
C ALA A 341 15.68 -8.29 27.28
N LYS A 342 16.18 -7.07 27.15
CA LYS A 342 15.74 -5.94 27.95
C LYS A 342 14.44 -5.38 27.34
N PRO A 343 13.34 -5.23 28.10
CA PRO A 343 12.17 -4.50 27.61
C PRO A 343 12.58 -3.04 27.38
N GLY A 344 11.99 -2.41 26.37
CA GLY A 344 12.26 -1.02 26.08
C GLY A 344 11.30 -0.46 25.04
N ASN A 345 11.39 0.85 24.84
CA ASN A 345 10.70 1.49 23.73
C ASN A 345 11.51 1.19 22.47
N TYR A 346 11.28 0.07 21.79
CA TYR A 346 11.95 -0.27 20.53
C TYR A 346 10.91 -0.55 19.45
N ILE A 347 11.28 -0.40 18.17
CA ILE A 347 10.43 -0.83 17.04
C ILE A 347 10.03 -2.31 17.12
N ASN A 348 10.90 -3.15 17.69
CA ASN A 348 10.63 -4.55 17.95
C ASN A 348 11.38 -4.97 19.23
N PRO A 349 10.76 -5.75 20.15
CA PRO A 349 11.46 -6.21 21.36
C PRO A 349 12.76 -6.97 21.11
N TYR A 350 12.92 -7.58 19.92
CA TYR A 350 14.16 -8.24 19.49
C TYR A 350 15.37 -7.30 19.51
N VAL A 351 15.19 -5.99 19.29
CA VAL A 351 16.27 -4.98 19.41
C VAL A 351 16.86 -4.95 20.82
N GLY A 352 16.06 -5.29 21.83
CA GLY A 352 16.47 -5.38 23.23
C GLY A 352 17.26 -6.64 23.58
N LYS A 353 17.47 -7.58 22.64
CA LYS A 353 18.16 -8.85 22.89
C LYS A 353 19.57 -8.64 23.46
N VAL A 354 19.93 -9.51 24.39
CA VAL A 354 21.23 -9.49 25.09
C VAL A 354 22.00 -10.75 24.73
N TYR A 355 23.11 -10.58 24.02
CA TYR A 355 24.05 -11.65 23.73
C TYR A 355 25.23 -11.64 24.70
N ARG A 356 25.72 -12.83 25.05
CA ARG A 356 26.87 -12.99 25.98
C ARG A 356 28.16 -12.40 25.44
N ASP A 357 28.32 -12.34 24.12
CA ASP A 357 29.50 -11.77 23.46
C ASP A 357 29.43 -10.24 23.30
N GLY A 358 28.33 -9.62 23.75
CA GLY A 358 28.11 -8.19 23.69
C GLY A 358 27.66 -7.65 22.33
N SER A 359 27.37 -8.52 21.35
CA SER A 359 26.66 -8.13 20.12
C SER A 359 25.23 -7.67 20.43
N THR A 360 24.64 -6.94 19.50
CA THR A 360 23.28 -6.40 19.64
C THR A 360 22.47 -6.57 18.36
N GLU A 361 21.15 -6.43 18.48
CA GLU A 361 20.24 -6.37 17.33
C GLU A 361 19.96 -4.94 16.85
N VAL A 362 20.69 -3.94 17.36
CA VAL A 362 20.40 -2.54 17.06
C VAL A 362 20.70 -2.23 15.60
N ILE A 363 21.87 -2.60 15.10
CA ILE A 363 22.27 -2.25 13.73
C ILE A 363 21.58 -3.14 12.72
N SER A 364 21.57 -4.46 12.93
CA SER A 364 20.91 -5.44 12.06
C SER A 364 19.43 -5.09 11.83
N MET A 365 18.65 -4.89 12.89
CA MET A 365 17.21 -4.58 12.81
C MET A 365 16.90 -3.18 12.28
N GLY A 366 17.83 -2.24 12.42
CA GLY A 366 17.66 -0.91 11.88
C GLY A 366 18.01 -0.84 10.39
N ILE A 367 19.17 -1.38 10.00
CA ILE A 367 19.64 -1.33 8.62
C ILE A 367 18.85 -2.26 7.70
N GLU A 368 18.28 -3.37 8.19
CA GLU A 368 17.37 -4.20 7.38
C GLU A 368 16.21 -3.39 6.79
N ARG A 369 15.80 -2.29 7.42
CA ARG A 369 14.72 -1.44 6.95
C ARG A 369 15.10 -0.61 5.72
N PHE A 370 16.38 -0.54 5.40
CA PHE A 370 16.90 0.22 4.25
C PHE A 370 16.86 -0.59 2.94
N HIS A 371 16.45 -1.86 2.98
CA HIS A 371 16.30 -2.70 1.78
C HIS A 371 15.23 -2.19 0.80
N SER A 372 14.29 -1.34 1.24
CA SER A 372 13.27 -0.72 0.38
C SER A 372 12.80 0.63 0.93
N SER A 373 12.37 1.53 0.05
CA SER A 373 11.90 2.87 0.44
C SER A 373 10.66 2.85 1.33
N GLN A 374 9.74 1.89 1.09
CA GLN A 374 8.56 1.70 1.93
C GLN A 374 8.96 1.28 3.34
N SER A 375 9.80 0.25 3.48
CA SER A 375 10.26 -0.18 4.81
C SER A 375 11.06 0.91 5.53
N MET A 376 11.76 1.76 4.78
CA MET A 376 12.52 2.88 5.33
C MET A 376 11.60 4.01 5.82
N LEU A 377 10.49 4.25 5.13
CA LEU A 377 9.42 5.17 5.55
C LEU A 377 8.69 4.66 6.79
N ASP A 378 8.32 3.38 6.81
CA ASP A 378 7.67 2.74 7.96
C ASP A 378 8.57 2.85 9.19
N PHE A 379 9.87 2.55 9.03
CA PHE A 379 10.85 2.69 10.11
C PHE A 379 10.96 4.12 10.63
N TYR A 380 11.03 5.11 9.74
CA TYR A 380 11.07 6.52 10.14
C TYR A 380 9.82 6.95 10.93
N ASN A 381 8.66 6.37 10.60
CA ASN A 381 7.38 6.68 11.25
C ASN A 381 7.25 6.02 12.62
N GLU A 382 7.70 4.78 12.72
CA GLU A 382 7.57 3.95 13.92
C GLU A 382 8.65 4.28 14.96
N ASP A 383 9.90 4.48 14.51
CA ASP A 383 11.04 4.66 15.40
C ASP A 383 12.11 5.60 14.81
N ARG A 384 11.81 6.90 14.87
CA ARG A 384 12.67 7.95 14.31
C ARG A 384 14.05 8.03 14.98
N GLU A 385 14.15 7.75 16.27
CA GLU A 385 15.43 7.77 16.99
C GLU A 385 16.34 6.62 16.52
N HIS A 386 15.78 5.42 16.30
CA HIS A 386 16.54 4.30 15.76
C HIS A 386 16.94 4.55 14.31
N PHE A 387 16.04 5.10 13.49
CA PHE A 387 16.38 5.56 12.15
C PHE A 387 17.59 6.52 12.16
N GLN A 388 17.57 7.53 13.03
CA GLN A 388 18.66 8.50 13.16
C GLN A 388 19.98 7.86 13.61
N PHE A 389 19.92 6.90 14.53
CA PHE A 389 21.08 6.14 14.96
C PHE A 389 21.74 5.41 13.78
N ILE A 390 20.95 4.68 12.98
CA ILE A 390 21.46 3.97 11.79
C ILE A 390 22.04 4.95 10.78
N MET A 391 21.39 6.09 10.55
CA MET A 391 21.92 7.13 9.67
C MET A 391 23.29 7.65 10.13
N GLY A 392 23.51 7.79 11.45
CA GLY A 392 24.81 8.15 12.02
C GLY A 392 25.87 7.07 11.81
N VAL A 393 25.48 5.79 11.98
CA VAL A 393 26.37 4.64 11.74
C VAL A 393 26.85 4.58 10.30
N ILE A 394 25.97 4.73 9.31
CA ILE A 394 26.32 4.54 7.88
C ILE A 394 26.92 5.79 7.20
N ARG A 395 26.87 6.97 7.85
CA ARG A 395 27.40 8.24 7.32
C ARG A 395 28.66 8.72 8.04
N ARG A 396 29.32 7.85 8.79
CA ARG A 396 30.60 8.16 9.42
C ARG A 396 31.68 8.34 8.35
N ASP A 397 32.42 9.44 8.45
CA ASP A 397 33.61 9.73 7.64
C ASP A 397 34.89 9.40 8.43
#